data_AF-A0A0W0MVZ8-F1
#
_entry.id   AF-A0A0W0MVZ8-F1
#
_cell.length_a   1.000
_cell.length_b   1.000
_cell.length_c   1.000
_cell.angle_alpha   90.00
_cell.angle_beta   90.00
_cell.angle_gamma   90.00
#
_symmetry.space_group_name_H-M   'P 1'
#
loop_
_entity.id
_entity.type
_entity.pdbx_description
1 polymer ?
#
loop_
_entity_poly.entity_id
_entity_poly.type
_entity_poly.pdbx_seq_one_letter_code
_entity_poly.pdbx_strand_id
1 'polypeptide(L)'
;MDSSRIIYNGLVPFAVAMFEYFFSQAFQILIAYDKHALEKRETHKAKIDFTTALNVHRNKQSIESIIAESYTFQNLEQLNKAYKDWLNIDVRNILFKKKRIGQSIIFLENRISEIIQYRHGIVHHFAIDRSLTKEAYTHILDAISLAIEEFISYMENKYNIKIEKT
;
A
#
# COMPACT_ATOMS: atom_id res chain seq x y z
N MET A 1 32.22 -12.45 -5.35
CA MET A 1 30.88 -12.10 -4.83
C MET A 1 30.21 -11.27 -5.91
N ASP A 2 29.02 -11.62 -6.37
CA ASP A 2 28.31 -10.78 -7.33
C ASP A 2 27.69 -9.59 -6.57
N SER A 3 28.39 -8.45 -6.61
CA SER A 3 28.00 -7.22 -5.91
C SER A 3 26.62 -6.72 -6.31
N SER A 4 26.10 -7.13 -7.47
CA SER A 4 24.75 -6.77 -7.92
C SER A 4 23.65 -7.33 -7.00
N ARG A 5 23.89 -8.45 -6.29
CA ARG A 5 22.90 -9.05 -5.38
C ARG A 5 22.64 -8.20 -4.14
N ILE A 6 23.67 -7.49 -3.67
CA ILE A 6 23.51 -6.51 -2.58
C ILE A 6 22.62 -5.36 -3.04
N ILE A 7 22.78 -4.93 -4.30
CA ILE A 7 21.93 -3.89 -4.89
C ILE A 7 20.48 -4.34 -4.93
N TYR A 8 20.18 -5.56 -5.41
CA TYR A 8 18.79 -6.05 -5.47
C TYR A 8 18.13 -6.13 -4.09
N ASN A 9 18.86 -6.56 -3.06
CA ASN A 9 18.35 -6.54 -1.69
C ASN A 9 18.02 -5.10 -1.24
N GLY A 10 18.92 -4.16 -1.53
CA GLY A 10 18.71 -2.74 -1.26
C GLY A 10 17.51 -2.13 -2.00
N LEU A 11 17.08 -2.73 -3.12
CA LEU A 11 15.92 -2.25 -3.89
C LEU A 11 14.57 -2.76 -3.37
N VAL A 12 14.52 -3.85 -2.62
CA VAL A 12 13.26 -4.41 -2.09
C VAL A 12 12.52 -3.40 -1.18
N PRO A 13 13.17 -2.67 -0.27
CA PRO A 13 12.52 -1.60 0.49
C PRO A 13 11.86 -0.53 -0.40
N PHE A 14 12.47 -0.19 -1.54
CA PHE A 14 11.87 0.77 -2.49
C PHE A 14 10.63 0.20 -3.17
N ALA A 15 10.66 -1.08 -3.56
CA ALA A 15 9.50 -1.76 -4.11
C ALA A 15 8.31 -1.71 -3.14
N VAL A 16 8.55 -2.05 -1.87
CA VAL A 16 7.50 -1.98 -0.84
C VAL A 16 7.08 -0.53 -0.57
N ALA A 17 8.00 0.44 -0.58
CA ALA A 17 7.65 1.85 -0.42
C ALA A 17 6.73 2.37 -1.54
N MET A 18 6.88 1.89 -2.79
CA MET A 18 5.95 2.23 -3.87
C MET A 18 4.54 1.71 -3.59
N PHE A 19 4.42 0.47 -3.11
CA PHE A 19 3.15 -0.11 -2.69
C PHE A 19 2.52 0.70 -1.55
N GLU A 20 3.29 0.97 -0.49
CA GLU A 20 2.85 1.77 0.67
C GLU A 20 2.38 3.16 0.25
N TYR A 21 3.16 3.84 -0.60
CA TYR A 21 2.84 5.16 -1.10
C TYR A 21 1.55 5.16 -1.92
N PHE A 22 1.40 4.23 -2.87
CA PHE A 22 0.18 4.12 -3.67
C PHE A 22 -1.06 3.96 -2.79
N PHE A 23 -1.05 2.99 -1.87
CA PHE A 23 -2.21 2.74 -1.01
C PHE A 23 -2.46 3.88 -0.02
N SER A 24 -1.42 4.53 0.51
CA SER A 24 -1.60 5.71 1.36
C SER A 24 -2.23 6.88 0.61
N GLN A 25 -1.74 7.18 -0.59
CA GLN A 25 -2.28 8.28 -1.42
C GLN A 25 -3.69 7.99 -1.89
N ALA A 26 -3.94 6.77 -2.40
CA ALA A 26 -5.27 6.36 -2.79
C ALA A 26 -6.24 6.44 -1.61
N PHE A 27 -5.83 5.99 -0.42
CA PHE A 27 -6.65 6.10 0.79
C PHE A 27 -7.00 7.56 1.10
N GLN A 28 -6.03 8.47 1.11
CA GLN A 28 -6.24 9.90 1.37
C GLN A 28 -7.22 10.53 0.38
N ILE A 29 -7.06 10.23 -0.92
CA ILE A 29 -7.97 10.71 -1.96
C ILE A 29 -9.38 10.15 -1.72
N LEU A 30 -9.50 8.86 -1.49
CA LEU A 30 -10.81 8.21 -1.33
C LEU A 30 -11.57 8.74 -0.11
N ILE A 31 -10.92 8.97 1.03
CA ILE A 31 -11.60 9.53 2.21
C ILE A 31 -12.01 11.00 2.04
N ALA A 32 -11.46 11.70 1.04
CA ALA A 32 -11.88 13.05 0.68
C ALA A 32 -13.22 13.08 -0.06
N TYR A 33 -13.60 11.99 -0.74
CA TYR A 33 -14.73 11.98 -1.69
C TYR A 33 -15.75 10.87 -1.46
N ASP A 34 -15.38 9.77 -0.79
CA ASP A 34 -16.28 8.65 -0.52
C ASP A 34 -17.35 9.06 0.50
N LYS A 35 -18.62 8.83 0.16
CA LYS A 35 -19.76 9.24 0.99
C LYS A 35 -19.70 8.65 2.41
N HIS A 36 -19.35 7.38 2.55
CA HIS A 36 -19.26 6.72 3.85
C HIS A 36 -18.11 7.32 4.67
N ALA A 37 -16.98 7.62 4.03
CA ALA A 37 -15.87 8.29 4.70
C ALA A 37 -16.23 9.70 5.16
N LEU A 38 -16.92 10.49 4.33
CA LEU A 38 -17.37 11.84 4.67
C LEU A 38 -18.29 11.83 5.89
N GLU A 39 -19.30 10.95 5.93
CA GLU A 39 -20.18 10.80 7.10
C GLU A 39 -19.41 10.41 8.36
N LYS A 40 -18.43 9.50 8.22
CA LYS A 40 -17.59 9.08 9.33
C LYS A 40 -16.68 10.20 9.84
N ARG A 41 -16.13 11.04 8.96
CA ARG A 41 -15.24 12.15 9.33
C ARG A 41 -15.91 13.14 10.28
N GLU A 42 -17.18 13.44 10.07
CA GLU A 42 -17.96 14.35 10.92
C GLU A 42 -18.11 13.86 12.36
N THR A 43 -18.06 12.54 12.58
CA THR A 43 -18.29 11.92 13.89
C THR A 43 -17.02 11.35 14.53
N HIS A 44 -15.94 11.23 13.75
CA HIS A 44 -14.69 10.64 14.20
C HIS A 44 -13.96 11.53 15.21
N LYS A 45 -13.60 10.95 16.36
CA LYS A 45 -12.85 11.65 17.41
C LYS A 45 -11.39 11.24 17.35
N ALA A 46 -10.53 12.16 16.95
CA ALA A 46 -9.07 11.99 16.98
C ALA A 46 -8.44 12.94 18.00
N LYS A 47 -7.43 12.46 18.73
CA LYS A 47 -6.57 13.35 19.53
C LYS A 47 -5.56 13.98 18.58
N ILE A 48 -5.63 15.30 18.43
CA ILE A 48 -4.67 16.08 17.65
C ILE A 48 -3.90 17.01 18.59
N ASP A 49 -2.61 17.17 18.34
CA ASP A 49 -1.83 18.19 19.03
C ASP A 49 -2.08 19.57 18.40
N PHE A 50 -1.65 20.63 19.11
CA PHE A 50 -1.88 22.00 18.66
C PHE A 50 -1.06 22.34 17.40
N THR A 51 0.07 21.67 17.17
CA THR A 51 0.90 21.84 15.97
C THR A 51 0.17 21.33 14.73
N THR A 52 -0.43 20.14 14.82
CA THR A 52 -1.29 19.56 13.78
C THR A 52 -2.47 20.49 13.50
N ALA A 53 -3.15 20.99 14.53
CA ALA A 53 -4.26 21.94 14.35
C ALA A 53 -3.84 23.23 13.62
N LEU A 54 -2.68 23.79 13.96
CA LEU A 54 -2.11 24.95 13.27
C LEU A 54 -1.73 24.65 11.81
N ASN A 55 -1.23 23.44 11.53
CA ASN A 55 -0.88 23.03 10.17
C ASN A 55 -2.14 22.90 9.28
N VAL A 56 -3.23 22.36 9.82
CA VAL A 56 -4.53 22.31 9.13
C VAL A 56 -5.03 23.73 8.86
N HIS A 57 -5.03 24.59 9.88
CA HIS A 57 -5.48 25.97 9.73
C HIS A 57 -4.68 26.74 8.66
N ARG A 58 -3.38 26.44 8.51
CA ARG A 58 -2.48 27.04 7.52
C ARG A 58 -2.49 26.34 6.15
N ASN A 59 -3.39 25.38 5.93
CA ASN A 59 -3.45 24.54 4.72
C ASN A 59 -2.12 23.81 4.40
N LYS A 60 -1.32 23.49 5.42
CA LYS A 60 -0.06 22.74 5.27
C LYS A 60 -0.25 21.24 5.39
N GLN A 61 -1.37 20.80 5.96
CA GLN A 61 -1.72 19.41 6.18
C GLN A 61 -3.22 19.27 6.06
N SER A 62 -3.69 18.22 5.38
CA SER A 62 -5.12 17.97 5.21
C SER A 62 -5.64 17.05 6.33
N ILE A 63 -6.95 17.06 6.55
CA ILE A 63 -7.60 16.14 7.50
C ILE A 63 -7.37 14.69 7.06
N GLU A 64 -7.38 14.46 5.76
CA GLU A 64 -7.16 13.16 5.13
C GLU A 64 -5.75 12.63 5.40
N SER A 65 -4.73 13.49 5.31
CA SER A 65 -3.34 13.15 5.69
C SER A 65 -3.27 12.72 7.15
N ILE A 66 -3.90 13.49 8.06
CA ILE A 66 -3.89 13.19 9.50
C ILE A 66 -4.55 11.84 9.79
N ILE A 67 -5.67 11.54 9.11
CA ILE A 67 -6.33 10.23 9.24
C ILE A 67 -5.41 9.13 8.72
N ALA A 68 -4.80 9.30 7.54
CA ALA A 68 -3.90 8.31 6.96
C ALA A 68 -2.66 8.04 7.82
N GLU A 69 -2.09 9.07 8.46
CA GLU A 69 -0.94 8.97 9.38
C GLU A 69 -1.22 8.11 10.62
N SER A 70 -2.49 7.93 10.99
CA SER A 70 -2.89 7.03 12.09
C SER A 70 -2.83 5.55 11.74
N TYR A 71 -2.60 5.23 10.46
CA TYR A 71 -2.49 3.86 9.95
C TYR A 71 -1.11 3.61 9.34
N THR A 72 -0.70 2.34 9.36
CA THR A 72 0.48 1.87 8.64
C THR A 72 0.06 1.10 7.39
N PHE A 73 0.57 1.52 6.23
CA PHE A 73 0.38 0.83 4.95
C PHE A 73 1.48 -0.21 4.69
N GLN A 74 2.40 -0.38 5.64
CA GLN A 74 3.53 -1.32 5.55
C GLN A 74 3.14 -2.76 5.91
N ASN A 75 1.89 -2.99 6.32
CA ASN A 75 1.35 -4.30 6.65
C ASN A 75 -0.05 -4.43 6.03
N LEU A 76 -0.29 -5.52 5.29
CA LEU A 76 -1.58 -5.81 4.66
C LEU A 76 -2.76 -5.85 5.64
N GLU A 77 -2.54 -6.28 6.89
CA GLU A 77 -3.60 -6.31 7.90
C GLU A 77 -4.04 -4.89 8.29
N GLN A 78 -3.07 -4.01 8.57
CA GLN A 78 -3.34 -2.62 8.95
C GLN A 78 -3.88 -1.81 7.77
N LEU A 79 -3.36 -2.05 6.57
CA LEU A 79 -3.89 -1.52 5.32
C LEU A 79 -5.36 -1.92 5.17
N ASN A 80 -5.67 -3.23 5.25
CA ASN A 80 -7.03 -3.71 5.11
C ASN A 80 -7.97 -3.14 6.17
N LYS A 81 -7.49 -3.00 7.41
CA LYS A 81 -8.24 -2.37 8.49
C LYS A 81 -8.57 -0.92 8.15
N ALA A 82 -7.61 -0.11 7.71
CA ALA A 82 -7.84 1.28 7.32
C ALA A 82 -8.95 1.40 6.27
N TYR A 83 -8.85 0.61 5.20
CA TYR A 83 -9.80 0.61 4.10
C TYR A 83 -11.18 0.08 4.48
N LYS A 84 -11.27 -0.98 5.29
CA LYS A 84 -12.56 -1.47 5.81
C LYS A 84 -13.22 -0.42 6.68
N ASP A 85 -12.47 0.14 7.62
CA ASP A 85 -12.97 1.07 8.61
C ASP A 85 -13.53 2.35 7.95
N TRP A 86 -12.81 2.93 6.99
CA TRP A 86 -13.17 4.23 6.43
C TRP A 86 -13.96 4.15 5.13
N LEU A 87 -13.71 3.14 4.30
CA LEU A 87 -14.23 3.08 2.93
C LEU A 87 -15.14 1.88 2.68
N ASN A 88 -15.31 0.99 3.67
CA ASN A 88 -15.98 -0.30 3.50
C ASN A 88 -15.40 -1.09 2.30
N ILE A 89 -14.07 -1.13 2.21
CA ILE A 89 -13.33 -1.84 1.15
C ILE A 89 -12.50 -2.95 1.80
N ASP A 90 -12.69 -4.19 1.34
CA ASP A 90 -11.86 -5.33 1.73
C ASP A 90 -10.70 -5.51 0.74
N VAL A 91 -9.56 -4.87 1.01
CA VAL A 91 -8.38 -4.94 0.15
C VAL A 91 -7.80 -6.34 0.10
N ARG A 92 -7.80 -7.08 1.22
CA ARG A 92 -7.31 -8.46 1.21
C ARG A 92 -8.14 -9.33 0.27
N ASN A 93 -9.46 -9.18 0.29
CA ASN A 93 -10.33 -9.91 -0.63
C ASN A 93 -10.09 -9.50 -2.10
N ILE A 94 -9.84 -8.22 -2.38
CA ILE A 94 -9.48 -7.74 -3.74
C ILE A 94 -8.20 -8.43 -4.23
N LEU A 95 -7.19 -8.55 -3.35
CA LEU A 95 -5.91 -9.18 -3.64
C LEU A 95 -5.94 -10.72 -3.54
N PHE A 96 -7.02 -11.32 -3.04
CA PHE A 96 -7.16 -12.77 -2.93
C PHE A 96 -7.52 -13.40 -4.29
N LYS A 97 -6.66 -13.19 -5.28
CA LYS A 97 -6.78 -13.69 -6.64
C LYS A 97 -5.51 -14.41 -7.06
N LYS A 98 -5.67 -15.51 -7.80
CA LYS A 98 -4.54 -16.22 -8.40
C LYS A 98 -4.03 -15.42 -9.60
N LYS A 99 -2.73 -15.13 -9.61
CA LYS A 99 -2.04 -14.44 -10.70
C LYS A 99 -0.78 -15.19 -11.09
N ARG A 100 -0.40 -15.10 -12.36
CA ARG A 100 0.88 -15.60 -12.85
C ARG A 100 1.94 -14.55 -12.56
N ILE A 101 2.98 -14.93 -11.84
CA ILE A 101 4.14 -14.10 -11.53
C ILE A 101 5.37 -14.94 -11.88
N GLY A 102 6.12 -14.51 -12.89
CA GLY A 102 7.13 -15.35 -13.53
C GLY A 102 6.53 -16.66 -14.04
N GLN A 103 7.09 -17.79 -13.62
CA GLN A 103 6.65 -19.13 -14.01
C GLN A 103 5.60 -19.74 -13.06
N SER A 104 5.24 -19.06 -11.97
CA SER A 104 4.36 -19.62 -10.93
C SER A 104 2.98 -18.96 -10.92
N ILE A 105 1.95 -19.72 -10.53
CA ILE A 105 0.61 -19.20 -10.24
C ILE A 105 0.41 -19.19 -8.74
N ILE A 106 0.29 -17.99 -8.16
CA ILE A 106 0.20 -17.80 -6.71
C ILE A 106 -0.91 -16.81 -6.36
N PHE A 107 -1.39 -16.86 -5.13
CA PHE A 107 -2.30 -15.83 -4.62
C PHE A 107 -1.54 -14.53 -4.43
N LEU A 108 -2.07 -13.45 -4.99
CA LEU A 108 -1.43 -12.14 -4.95
C LEU A 108 -1.29 -11.60 -3.53
N GLU A 109 -2.32 -11.78 -2.69
CA GLU A 109 -2.29 -11.41 -1.26
C GLU A 109 -1.17 -12.12 -0.48
N ASN A 110 -1.01 -13.43 -0.67
CA ASN A 110 0.10 -14.19 -0.07
C ASN A 110 1.45 -13.63 -0.54
N ARG A 111 1.60 -13.39 -1.86
CA ARG A 111 2.85 -12.89 -2.42
C ARG A 111 3.23 -11.51 -1.89
N ILE A 112 2.27 -10.60 -1.79
CA ILE A 112 2.51 -9.26 -1.22
C ILE A 112 2.87 -9.38 0.26
N SER A 113 2.21 -10.27 1.01
CA SER A 113 2.55 -10.55 2.41
C SER A 113 4.01 -11.01 2.56
N GLU A 114 4.45 -11.96 1.74
CA GLU A 114 5.84 -12.43 1.71
C GLU A 114 6.83 -11.30 1.41
N ILE A 115 6.54 -10.45 0.41
CA ILE A 115 7.41 -9.33 0.02
C ILE A 115 7.55 -8.33 1.16
N ILE A 116 6.44 -7.98 1.83
CA ILE A 116 6.44 -7.09 3.00
C ILE A 116 7.28 -7.67 4.15
N GLN A 117 7.09 -8.95 4.46
CA GLN A 117 7.85 -9.64 5.51
C GLN A 117 9.34 -9.71 5.16
N TYR A 118 9.65 -9.97 3.89
CA TYR A 118 11.03 -10.00 3.42
C TYR A 118 11.71 -8.64 3.58
N ARG A 119 11.02 -7.54 3.21
CA ARG A 119 11.48 -6.18 3.48
C ARG A 119 11.72 -5.91 4.96
N HIS A 120 10.85 -6.39 5.85
CA HIS A 120 11.06 -6.27 7.30
C HIS A 120 12.35 -6.96 7.75
N GLY A 121 12.64 -8.15 7.22
CA GLY A 121 13.91 -8.86 7.42
C GLY A 121 15.14 -8.05 6.98
N ILE A 122 15.08 -7.44 5.80
CA ILE A 122 16.17 -6.60 5.27
C ILE A 122 16.40 -5.37 6.16
N VAL A 123 15.34 -4.63 6.50
CA VAL A 123 15.46 -3.35 7.23
C VAL A 123 15.84 -3.54 8.69
N HIS A 124 15.26 -4.52 9.38
CA HIS A 124 15.45 -4.67 10.82
C HIS A 124 16.55 -5.66 11.21
N HIS A 125 16.83 -6.64 10.34
CA HIS A 125 17.81 -7.70 10.64
C HIS A 125 19.01 -7.67 9.71
N PHE A 126 19.11 -6.68 8.81
CA PHE A 126 20.12 -6.65 7.74
C PHE A 126 20.22 -8.00 7.01
N ALA A 127 19.07 -8.66 6.83
CA ALA A 127 19.02 -9.96 6.19
C ALA A 127 19.37 -9.79 4.70
N ILE A 128 20.58 -10.20 4.31
CA ILE A 128 20.99 -10.20 2.92
C ILE A 128 20.68 -11.58 2.33
N ASP A 129 19.66 -11.64 1.47
CA ASP A 129 19.40 -12.82 0.66
C ASP A 129 20.41 -12.89 -0.48
N ARG A 130 21.34 -13.84 -0.36
CA ARG A 130 22.37 -14.07 -1.37
C ARG A 130 21.84 -14.79 -2.61
N SER A 131 20.60 -15.27 -2.59
CA SER A 131 19.92 -15.93 -3.70
C SER A 131 19.06 -14.97 -4.55
N LEU A 132 18.83 -13.74 -4.08
CA LEU A 132 18.03 -12.76 -4.83
C LEU A 132 18.72 -12.36 -6.14
N THR A 133 18.12 -12.77 -7.25
CA THR A 133 18.55 -12.44 -8.61
C THR A 133 17.78 -11.23 -9.15
N LYS A 134 18.27 -10.65 -10.26
CA LYS A 134 17.54 -9.62 -11.01
C LYS A 134 16.12 -10.07 -11.36
N GLU A 135 15.99 -11.30 -11.86
CA GLU A 135 14.71 -11.88 -12.28
C GLU A 135 13.75 -12.03 -11.08
N ALA A 136 14.26 -12.52 -9.94
CA ALA A 136 13.46 -12.60 -8.72
C ALA A 136 13.01 -11.21 -8.23
N TYR A 137 13.86 -10.18 -8.36
CA TYR A 137 13.46 -8.80 -8.08
C TYR A 137 12.43 -8.26 -9.07
N THR A 138 12.54 -8.57 -10.37
CA THR A 138 11.49 -8.24 -11.35
C THR A 138 10.15 -8.86 -10.97
N HIS A 139 10.13 -10.11 -10.50
CA HIS A 139 8.91 -10.75 -10.01
C HIS A 139 8.31 -10.06 -8.76
N ILE A 140 9.12 -9.39 -7.93
CA ILE A 140 8.64 -8.56 -6.83
C ILE A 140 7.90 -7.33 -7.38
N LEU A 141 8.51 -6.65 -8.37
CA LEU A 141 7.88 -5.50 -9.03
C LEU A 141 6.58 -5.90 -9.75
N ASP A 142 6.57 -7.02 -10.47
CA ASP A 142 5.37 -7.54 -11.13
C ASP A 142 4.23 -7.79 -10.13
N ALA A 143 4.54 -8.39 -8.97
CA ALA A 143 3.56 -8.61 -7.92
C ALA A 143 2.96 -7.29 -7.41
N ILE A 144 3.79 -6.29 -7.14
CA ILE A 144 3.34 -4.97 -6.68
C ILE A 144 2.47 -4.29 -7.75
N SER A 145 2.91 -4.29 -9.01
CA SER A 145 2.16 -3.72 -10.12
C SER A 145 0.79 -4.39 -10.28
N LEU A 146 0.74 -5.73 -10.25
CA LEU A 146 -0.52 -6.47 -10.31
C LEU A 146 -1.45 -6.14 -9.14
N ALA A 147 -0.91 -5.93 -7.93
CA ALA A 147 -1.73 -5.55 -6.77
C ALA A 147 -2.34 -4.16 -6.94
N ILE A 148 -1.56 -3.21 -7.47
CA ILE A 148 -2.02 -1.86 -7.81
C ILE A 148 -3.10 -1.94 -8.89
N GLU A 149 -2.88 -2.71 -9.96
CA GLU A 149 -3.84 -2.87 -11.05
C GLU A 149 -5.16 -3.49 -10.58
N GLU A 150 -5.13 -4.54 -9.77
CA GLU A 150 -6.33 -5.15 -9.22
C GLU A 150 -7.12 -4.18 -8.34
N PHE A 151 -6.41 -3.36 -7.57
CA PHE A 151 -7.04 -2.33 -6.76
C PHE A 151 -7.65 -1.22 -7.62
N ILE A 152 -6.94 -0.75 -8.65
CA ILE A 152 -7.44 0.23 -9.63
C ILE A 152 -8.72 -0.30 -10.30
N SER A 153 -8.70 -1.53 -10.82
CA SER A 153 -9.87 -2.14 -11.44
C SER A 153 -11.04 -2.26 -10.48
N TYR A 154 -10.78 -2.53 -9.19
CA TYR A 154 -11.84 -2.48 -8.18
C TYR A 154 -12.42 -1.06 -8.02
N MET A 155 -11.56 -0.03 -7.94
CA MET A 155 -12.00 1.37 -7.81
C MET A 155 -12.83 1.83 -9.02
N GLU A 156 -12.39 1.51 -10.24
CA GLU A 156 -13.12 1.83 -11.47
C GLU A 156 -14.55 1.28 -11.43
N ASN A 157 -14.69 0.02 -11.00
CA ASN A 157 -15.99 -0.62 -10.86
C ASN A 157 -16.83 -0.03 -9.72
N LYS A 158 -16.23 0.19 -8.54
CA LYS A 158 -16.94 0.70 -7.35
C LYS A 158 -17.47 2.13 -7.57
N TYR A 159 -16.67 2.99 -8.19
CA TYR A 159 -17.00 4.40 -8.37
C TYR A 159 -17.55 4.73 -9.77
N ASN A 160 -17.62 3.73 -10.66
CA ASN A 160 -18.04 3.89 -12.06
C ASN A 160 -17.24 5.00 -12.78
N ILE A 161 -15.92 4.95 -12.62
CA ILE A 161 -14.96 5.87 -13.24
C ILE A 161 -13.98 5.09 -14.12
N LYS A 162 -13.28 5.80 -15.01
CA LYS A 162 -12.12 5.27 -15.72
C LYS A 162 -10.88 6.02 -15.28
N ILE A 163 -9.84 5.29 -14.90
CA ILE A 163 -8.56 5.87 -14.51
C ILE A 163 -7.64 5.78 -15.72
N GLU A 164 -7.23 6.93 -16.26
CA GLU A 164 -6.27 6.96 -17.36
C GLU A 164 -4.92 6.40 -16.90
N LYS A 165 -4.41 5.41 -17.64
CA LYS A 165 -3.07 4.85 -17.44
C LYS A 165 -2.11 5.68 -18.28
N THR A 166 -1.25 6.47 -17.62
CA THR A 166 -0.19 7.26 -18.27
C THR A 166 1.01 6.39 -18.63
#